data_AF-A0A948M4G0-F1
#
_entry.id   AF-A0A948M4G0-F1
#
_cell.length_a   1.000
_cell.length_b   1.000
_cell.length_c   1.000
_cell.angle_alpha   90.00
_cell.angle_beta   90.00
_cell.angle_gamma   90.00
#
_symmetry.space_group_name_H-M   'P 1'
#
loop_
_entity.id
_entity.type
_entity.pdbx_description
1 polymer ?
#
loop_
_entity_poly.entity_id
_entity_poly.type
_entity_poly.pdbx_seq_one_letter_code
_entity_poly.pdbx_strand_id
1 'polypeptide(L)'
;MPHFKKALSRWDSVAIITAIVIGVGIFRVPAEVAKLLQSPTLMLIAWFLGGLISLLGALCYAELSASFPKTGGNYIYLRESY
;
A
#
# COMPACT_ATOMS: atom_id res chain seq x y z
N MET A 1 -29.14 -6.35 11.93
CA MET A 1 -27.85 -5.85 11.40
C MET A 1 -27.12 -7.03 10.78
N PRO A 2 -26.68 -6.99 9.52
CA PRO A 2 -25.97 -8.12 8.92
C PRO A 2 -24.67 -8.37 9.68
N HIS A 3 -24.50 -9.60 10.18
CA HIS A 3 -23.29 -10.03 10.87
C HIS A 3 -22.27 -10.46 9.82
N PHE A 4 -21.29 -9.61 9.53
CA PHE A 4 -20.21 -9.95 8.59
C PHE A 4 -19.38 -11.10 9.16
N LYS A 5 -19.40 -12.25 8.47
CA LYS A 5 -18.50 -13.36 8.82
C LYS A 5 -17.07 -12.95 8.45
N LYS A 6 -16.11 -13.19 9.35
CA LYS A 6 -14.68 -13.10 9.05
C LYS A 6 -14.31 -14.22 8.07
N ALA A 7 -14.49 -13.95 6.77
CA ALA A 7 -14.29 -14.92 5.71
C ALA A 7 -12.90 -14.82 5.05
N LEU A 8 -12.19 -13.71 5.24
CA LEU A 8 -10.88 -13.48 4.64
C LEU A 8 -9.78 -14.15 5.47
N SER A 9 -9.06 -15.08 4.84
CA SER A 9 -7.79 -15.59 5.31
C SER A 9 -6.68 -14.56 5.14
N ARG A 10 -5.56 -14.77 5.84
CA ARG A 10 -4.36 -13.93 5.69
C ARG A 10 -3.88 -13.87 4.23
N TRP A 11 -3.95 -15.00 3.54
CA TRP A 11 -3.54 -15.11 2.14
C TRP A 11 -4.49 -14.37 1.19
N ASP A 12 -5.79 -14.38 1.48
CA ASP A 12 -6.77 -13.63 0.70
C ASP A 12 -6.49 -12.13 0.82
N SER A 13 -6.24 -11.65 2.05
CA SER A 13 -5.87 -10.26 2.30
C SER A 13 -4.57 -9.85 1.59
N VAL A 14 -3.54 -10.69 1.61
CA VAL A 14 -2.28 -10.43 0.89
C VAL A 14 -2.53 -10.36 -0.61
N ALA A 15 -3.23 -11.34 -1.18
CA ALA A 15 -3.53 -11.38 -2.61
C ALA A 15 -4.32 -10.14 -3.08
N ILE A 16 -5.32 -9.73 -2.31
CA ILE A 16 -6.12 -8.53 -2.58
C ILE A 16 -5.23 -7.28 -2.59
N ILE A 17 -4.41 -7.08 -1.55
CA ILE A 17 -3.53 -5.90 -1.47
C ILE A 17 -2.50 -5.90 -2.61
N THR A 18 -1.89 -7.04 -2.92
CA THR A 18 -0.94 -7.16 -4.05
C THR A 18 -1.59 -6.78 -5.37
N ALA A 19 -2.82 -7.25 -5.63
CA ALA A 19 -3.56 -6.92 -6.86
C ALA A 19 -3.88 -5.41 -6.95
N ILE A 20 -4.26 -4.79 -5.82
CA ILE A 20 -4.55 -3.35 -5.75
C ILE A 20 -3.29 -2.51 -6.00
N VAL A 21 -2.16 -2.88 -5.40
CA VAL A 21 -0.90 -2.11 -5.49
C VAL A 21 -0.27 -2.21 -6.88
N ILE A 22 -0.21 -3.41 -7.47
CA ILE A 22 0.40 -3.60 -8.79
C ILE A 22 -0.47 -2.92 -9.86
N GLY A 23 -1.78 -3.20 -9.84
CA GLY A 23 -2.78 -2.61 -10.72
C GLY A 23 -2.34 -2.46 -12.18
N VAL A 24 -2.86 -1.43 -12.85
CA VAL A 24 -2.43 -1.04 -14.22
C VAL A 24 -1.22 -0.09 -14.17
N GLY A 25 -0.94 0.51 -13.01
CA GLY A 25 0.08 1.55 -12.85
C GLY A 25 1.49 1.09 -13.23
N ILE A 26 1.81 -0.19 -13.01
CA ILE A 26 3.12 -0.77 -13.35
C ILE A 26 3.45 -0.71 -14.85
N PHE A 27 2.45 -0.64 -15.74
CA PHE A 27 2.69 -0.59 -17.18
C PHE A 27 2.92 0.84 -17.70
N ARG A 28 2.40 1.85 -16.99
CA ARG A 28 2.46 3.25 -17.45
C ARG A 28 3.55 4.05 -16.75
N VAL A 29 3.65 3.94 -15.42
CA VAL A 29 4.54 4.80 -14.62
C VAL A 29 6.02 4.57 -14.93
N PRO A 30 6.52 3.31 -15.04
CA PRO A 30 7.94 3.08 -15.32
C PRO A 30 8.37 3.62 -16.68
N ALA A 31 7.49 3.55 -17.69
CA ALA A 31 7.78 4.11 -19.01
C ALA A 31 7.95 5.63 -18.98
N GLU A 32 7.11 6.35 -18.22
CA GLU A 32 7.23 7.79 -18.03
C GLU A 32 8.49 8.16 -17.23
N VAL A 33 8.77 7.42 -16.15
CA VAL A 33 9.99 7.61 -15.34
C VAL A 33 11.26 7.35 -16.16
N ALA A 34 11.26 6.32 -17.01
CA ALA A 34 12.39 6.02 -17.90
C ALA A 34 12.65 7.16 -18.90
N LYS A 35 11.60 7.77 -19.46
CA LYS A 35 11.73 8.93 -20.35
C LYS A 35 12.33 10.15 -19.64
N LEU A 36 11.98 10.37 -18.37
CA LEU A 36 12.44 11.51 -17.59
C LEU A 36 13.89 11.36 -17.12
N LEU A 37 14.28 10.18 -16.61
CA LEU A 37 15.62 9.98 -16.06
C LEU A 37 16.66 9.58 -17.10
N GLN A 38 16.23 8.98 -18.23
CA GLN A 38 17.10 8.53 -19.33
C GLN A 38 18.30 7.65 -18.89
N SER A 39 18.22 7.01 -17.72
CA SER A 39 19.27 6.20 -17.11
C SER A 39 18.68 4.98 -16.39
N PRO A 40 19.04 3.75 -16.79
CA PRO A 40 18.55 2.53 -16.15
C PRO A 40 18.92 2.44 -14.67
N THR A 41 20.14 2.87 -14.30
CA THR A 41 20.62 2.83 -12.92
C THR A 41 19.81 3.77 -12.03
N LEU A 42 19.55 5.01 -12.49
CA LEU A 42 18.75 5.95 -11.71
C LEU A 42 17.29 5.49 -11.58
N MET A 43 16.75 4.84 -12.61
CA MET A 43 15.41 4.24 -12.55
C MET A 43 15.30 3.16 -11.48
N LEU A 44 16.28 2.26 -11.39
CA LEU A 44 16.31 1.21 -10.36
C LEU A 44 16.48 1.80 -8.95
N ILE A 45 17.32 2.81 -8.79
CA ILE A 45 17.48 3.53 -7.51
C ILE A 45 16.16 4.20 -7.10
N ALA A 46 15.48 4.88 -8.03
CA ALA A 46 14.20 5.51 -7.76
C ALA A 46 13.13 4.48 -7.34
N TRP A 47 13.10 3.32 -7.99
CA TRP A 47 12.23 2.22 -7.62
C TRP A 47 12.53 1.67 -6.23
N PHE A 48 13.80 1.47 -5.91
CA PHE A 48 14.24 0.98 -4.60
C PHE A 48 13.88 1.98 -3.49
N LEU A 49 14.15 3.27 -3.68
CA LEU A 49 13.81 4.32 -2.72
C LEU A 49 12.28 4.44 -2.55
N GLY A 50 11.52 4.40 -3.65
CA GLY A 50 10.06 4.40 -3.60
C GLY A 50 9.50 3.20 -2.82
N GLY A 51 10.07 2.01 -3.05
CA GLY A 51 9.73 0.80 -2.30
C GLY A 51 10.04 0.92 -0.82
N LEU A 52 11.19 1.49 -0.46
CA LEU A 52 11.58 1.71 0.93
C LEU A 52 10.63 2.70 1.65
N ILE A 53 10.30 3.82 1.00
CA ILE A 53 9.35 4.80 1.55
C ILE A 53 7.97 4.16 1.73
N SER A 54 7.51 3.37 0.75
CA SER A 54 6.23 2.66 0.82
C SER A 54 6.20 1.63 1.95
N LEU A 55 7.30 0.90 2.16
CA LEU A 55 7.43 -0.07 3.26
C LEU A 55 7.33 0.63 4.62
N LEU A 56 8.03 1.75 4.81
CA LEU A 56 7.94 2.53 6.06
C LEU A 56 6.51 2.99 6.33
N GLY A 57 5.82 3.52 5.32
CA GLY A 57 4.40 3.88 5.43
C GLY A 57 3.50 2.70 5.78
N ALA A 58 3.74 1.53 5.17
CA ALA A 58 2.99 0.31 5.46
C ALA A 58 3.18 -0.17 6.91
N LEU A 59 4.38 -0.04 7.47
CA LEU A 59 4.64 -0.35 8.88
C LEU A 59 3.88 0.60 9.83
N CYS A 60 3.88 1.91 9.55
CA CYS A 60 3.08 2.86 10.32
C CYS A 60 1.58 2.50 10.28
N TYR A 61 1.07 2.15 9.10
CA TYR A 61 -0.31 1.68 8.95
C TYR A 61 -0.57 0.36 9.68
N ALA A 62 0.40 -0.54 9.73
CA ALA A 62 0.30 -1.80 10.46
C ALA A 62 0.13 -1.56 11.97
N GLU A 63 0.97 -0.71 12.56
CA GLU A 63 0.89 -0.33 13.98
C GLU A 63 -0.47 0.32 14.32
N LEU A 64 -0.93 1.20 13.45
CA LEU A 64 -2.19 1.92 13.62
C LEU A 64 -3.40 0.98 13.48
N SER A 65 -3.35 0.05 12.53
CA SER A 65 -4.38 -0.98 12.34
C SER A 65 -4.45 -1.98 13.49
N ALA A 66 -3.31 -2.28 14.12
CA ALA A 66 -3.24 -3.12 15.31
C ALA A 66 -3.77 -2.39 16.55
N SER A 67 -3.50 -1.09 16.68
CA SER A 67 -3.98 -0.24 17.77
C SER A 67 -5.48 0.04 17.70
N PHE A 68 -6.03 0.17 16.49
CA PHE A 68 -7.45 0.44 16.25
C PHE A 68 -8.10 -0.65 15.38
N PRO A 69 -8.42 -1.83 15.96
CA PRO A 69 -8.99 -2.97 15.22
C PRO A 69 -10.50 -2.79 14.97
N LYS A 70 -10.90 -1.63 14.41
CA LYS A 70 -12.27 -1.26 14.08
C LYS A 70 -12.40 -1.06 12.57
N THR A 71 -13.55 -1.38 12.01
CA THR A 71 -13.86 -1.08 10.60
C THR A 71 -13.98 0.43 10.41
N GLY A 72 -13.25 0.99 9.46
CA GLY A 72 -13.28 2.42 9.12
C GLY A 72 -11.94 3.01 8.66
N GLY A 73 -10.82 2.28 8.88
CA GLY A 73 -9.50 2.64 8.35
C GLY A 73 -9.09 4.06 8.72
N ASN A 74 -8.66 4.84 7.73
CA ASN A 74 -8.18 6.21 7.89
C ASN A 74 -9.14 7.13 8.67
N TYR A 75 -10.46 6.94 8.52
CA TYR A 75 -11.44 7.76 9.24
C TYR A 75 -11.35 7.56 10.75
N ILE A 76 -11.20 6.32 11.21
CA ILE A 76 -11.07 6.01 12.63
C ILE A 76 -9.75 6.54 13.17
N TYR A 77 -8.69 6.44 12.38
CA TYR A 77 -7.37 6.94 12.76
C TYR A 77 -7.40 8.46 13.01
N LEU A 78 -8.00 9.20 12.07
CA LEU A 78 -8.11 10.66 12.18
C LEU A 78 -9.07 11.09 13.28
N ARG A 79 -10.19 10.39 13.46
CA ARG A 79 -11.17 10.66 14.52
C ARG A 79 -10.61 10.46 15.92
N GLU A 80 -9.67 9.52 16.11
CA GLU A 80 -9.09 9.31 17.44
C GLU A 80 -7.92 10.28 17.71
N SER A 81 -7.27 10.79 16.67
CA SER A 81 -6.16 11.73 16.80
C SER A 81 -6.57 13.19 16.95
N TYR A 82 -7.80 13.55 16.56
CA TYR A 82 -8.35 14.92 16.56
C TYR A 82 -9.73 14.96 17.20
#